data_AF-A0A2D7VTU8-F1
#
_entry.id   AF-A0A2D7VTU8-F1
#
_cell.length_a   1.000
_cell.length_b   1.000
_cell.length_c   1.000
_cell.angle_alpha   90.00
_cell.angle_beta   90.00
_cell.angle_gamma   90.00
#
_symmetry.space_group_name_H-M   'P 1'
#
loop_
_entity.id
_entity.type
_entity.pdbx_description
1 polymer ?
#
loop_
_entity_poly.entity_id
_entity_poly.type
_entity_poly.pdbx_seq_one_letter_code
_entity_poly.pdbx_strand_id
1 'polypeptide(L)'
;MKEQFVTYIRNLQDTITSALEDLDGKTTFQEDLWQRKEGGGGRTRVIENGAVFEKGGVNISEVHGKLPETMQQYFGVKDADFFACGLSLVLHPVNPMVPTVHANWRYFEMYNAEGTVVDQWFGGGQDLTPYYLFEEDAEHFHRICKTACDKHNASFYREYKQKCDAYFYNAHRNEGRGIGGLFFDYCKVSEEMTMQDWYNFVTEVGDSFLEAYLPIAEKRKDLPFSEAQRTWQEIRRGRYVEFNLVHDKGTLFGLKTNGRIESILMSLPPKVQWAYNHQPEPGSAEEQLVTVLQQPRDWVN
;
A
#
# COMPACT_ATOMS: atom_id res chain seq x y z
N MET A 1 19.22 10.99 -7.49
CA MET A 1 17.87 10.41 -7.30
C MET A 1 17.59 10.11 -5.83
N LYS A 2 18.43 9.34 -5.13
CA LYS A 2 18.34 9.08 -3.68
C LYS A 2 17.88 10.28 -2.82
N GLU A 3 18.65 11.37 -2.79
CA GLU A 3 18.37 12.53 -1.90
C GLU A 3 17.05 13.22 -2.24
N GLN A 4 16.76 13.31 -3.54
CA GLN A 4 15.54 13.91 -4.07
C GLN A 4 14.31 13.12 -3.62
N PHE A 5 14.32 11.79 -3.77
CA PHE A 5 13.18 10.96 -3.37
C PHE A 5 13.03 10.85 -1.84
N VAL A 6 14.13 10.83 -1.08
CA VAL A 6 14.10 10.91 0.40
C VAL A 6 13.42 12.21 0.87
N THR A 7 13.77 13.34 0.25
CA THR A 7 13.15 14.63 0.58
C THR A 7 11.65 14.61 0.26
N TYR A 8 11.28 14.07 -0.91
CA TYR A 8 9.89 13.91 -1.32
C TYR A 8 9.07 13.08 -0.32
N ILE A 9 9.50 11.86 0.03
CA ILE A 9 8.71 10.98 0.92
C ILE A 9 8.56 11.54 2.34
N ARG A 10 9.54 12.34 2.82
CA ARG A 10 9.44 13.02 4.12
C ARG A 10 8.31 14.05 4.10
N ASN A 11 8.29 14.90 3.06
CA ASN A 11 7.23 15.88 2.87
C ASN A 11 5.87 15.22 2.65
N LEU A 12 5.82 14.17 1.81
CA LEU A 12 4.59 13.43 1.54
C LEU A 12 4.03 12.80 2.81
N GLN A 13 4.87 12.20 3.66
CA GLN A 13 4.42 11.67 4.95
C GLN A 13 3.83 12.76 5.83
N ASP A 14 4.46 13.94 5.91
CA ASP A 14 3.93 15.07 6.69
C ASP A 14 2.57 15.54 6.16
N THR A 15 2.44 15.69 4.84
CA THR A 15 1.17 16.06 4.18
C THR A 15 0.08 15.03 4.42
N ILE A 16 0.38 13.75 4.24
CA ILE A 16 -0.60 12.66 4.42
C ILE A 16 -1.03 12.60 5.88
N THR A 17 -0.10 12.57 6.84
CA THR A 17 -0.49 12.44 8.25
C THR A 17 -1.31 13.63 8.72
N SER A 18 -0.94 14.87 8.34
CA SER A 18 -1.72 16.06 8.71
C SER A 18 -3.17 15.98 8.20
N ALA A 19 -3.37 15.62 6.93
CA ALA A 19 -4.72 15.55 6.36
C ALA A 19 -5.56 14.43 6.98
N LEU A 20 -4.93 13.32 7.36
CA LEU A 20 -5.60 12.22 8.05
C LEU A 20 -5.96 12.57 9.51
N GLU A 21 -5.13 13.37 10.19
CA GLU A 21 -5.44 13.90 11.54
C GLU A 21 -6.61 14.87 11.50
N ASP A 22 -6.66 15.76 10.50
CA ASP A 22 -7.77 16.67 10.29
C ASP A 22 -9.09 15.91 10.02
N LEU A 23 -9.02 14.84 9.23
CA LEU A 23 -10.16 13.96 8.95
C LEU A 23 -10.62 13.20 10.20
N ASP A 24 -9.68 12.70 11.02
CA ASP A 24 -9.98 11.95 12.25
C ASP A 24 -10.56 12.85 13.35
N GLY A 25 -9.98 14.03 13.56
CA GLY A 25 -10.45 15.03 14.53
C GLY A 25 -10.37 14.63 16.01
N LYS A 26 -9.90 13.41 16.33
CA LYS A 26 -9.84 12.90 17.72
C LYS A 26 -8.43 12.54 18.16
N THR A 27 -7.64 11.90 17.30
CA THR A 27 -6.30 11.43 17.63
C THR A 27 -5.26 11.89 16.61
N THR A 28 -4.00 11.94 17.04
CA THR A 28 -2.86 12.30 16.19
C THR A 28 -1.87 11.15 16.07
N PHE A 29 -1.08 11.16 15.00
CA PHE A 29 -0.03 10.18 14.78
C PHE A 29 1.05 10.30 15.86
N GLN A 30 1.41 9.17 16.46
CA GLN A 30 2.56 9.03 17.33
C GLN A 30 3.78 8.69 16.48
N GLU A 31 4.83 9.49 16.64
CA GLU A 31 6.07 9.35 15.88
C GLU A 31 7.11 8.52 16.65
N ASP A 32 7.73 7.59 15.92
CA ASP A 32 8.85 6.78 16.38
C ASP A 32 9.99 6.86 15.35
N LEU A 33 11.05 7.54 15.76
CA LEU A 33 12.29 7.67 15.01
C LEU A 33 13.24 6.54 15.41
N TRP A 34 13.68 5.77 14.43
CA TRP A 34 14.55 4.62 14.67
C TRP A 34 15.73 4.60 13.70
N GLN A 35 16.81 3.97 14.17
CA GLN A 35 18.02 3.76 13.39
C GLN A 35 18.30 2.27 13.27
N ARG A 36 18.91 1.89 12.16
CA ARG A 36 19.30 0.51 11.87
C ARG A 36 20.80 0.35 12.08
N LYS A 37 21.20 -0.72 12.79
CA LYS A 37 22.62 -1.00 13.08
C LYS A 37 23.45 -1.15 11.79
N GLU A 38 22.87 -1.73 10.75
CA GLU A 38 23.54 -1.95 9.48
C GLU A 38 23.60 -0.71 8.57
N GLY A 39 22.88 0.37 8.92
CA GLY A 39 22.85 1.62 8.15
C GLY A 39 21.44 2.13 7.86
N GLY A 40 21.25 3.43 8.05
CA GLY A 40 19.99 4.12 7.83
C GLY A 40 19.02 4.03 9.01
N GLY A 41 17.72 4.08 8.73
CA GLY A 41 16.66 4.13 9.72
C GLY A 41 15.30 4.44 9.11
N GLY A 42 14.41 5.03 9.91
CA GLY A 42 13.09 5.44 9.45
C GLY A 42 12.33 6.28 10.45
N ARG A 43 11.16 6.74 10.00
CA ARG A 43 10.17 7.48 10.79
C ARG A 43 8.85 6.75 10.65
N THR A 44 8.50 6.01 11.69
CA THR A 44 7.22 5.32 11.80
C THR A 44 6.23 6.28 12.45
N ARG A 45 5.06 6.46 11.82
CA ARG A 45 3.96 7.23 12.40
C ARG A 45 2.74 6.33 12.48
N VAL A 46 2.18 6.16 13.67
CA VAL A 46 1.01 5.30 13.92
C VAL A 46 -0.11 6.10 14.55
N ILE A 47 -1.33 5.92 14.05
CA ILE A 47 -2.57 6.44 14.65
C ILE A 47 -3.40 5.26 15.13
N GLU A 48 -3.92 5.33 16.35
CA GLU A 48 -4.74 4.26 16.93
C GLU A 48 -5.87 4.86 17.76
N ASN A 49 -7.01 4.15 17.81
CA ASN A 49 -8.17 4.52 18.61
C ASN A 49 -8.77 5.90 18.24
N GLY A 50 -8.62 6.30 16.97
CA GLY A 50 -9.22 7.50 16.38
C GLY A 50 -10.74 7.43 16.24
N ALA A 51 -11.33 8.51 15.74
CA ALA A 51 -12.76 8.52 15.43
C ALA A 51 -13.05 7.91 14.05
N VAL A 52 -12.14 8.13 13.09
CA VAL A 52 -12.22 7.59 11.74
C VAL A 52 -11.28 6.39 11.60
N PHE A 53 -10.05 6.51 12.10
CA PHE A 53 -9.04 5.46 11.97
C PHE A 53 -8.91 4.65 13.25
N GLU A 54 -9.29 3.37 13.19
CA GLU A 54 -9.14 2.46 14.33
C GLU A 54 -7.67 2.13 14.57
N LYS A 55 -6.95 1.90 13.47
CA LYS A 55 -5.50 1.73 13.41
C LYS A 55 -5.01 2.15 12.04
N GLY A 56 -3.89 2.85 11.98
CA GLY A 56 -3.23 3.15 10.74
C GLY A 56 -1.76 3.49 10.96
N GLY A 57 -0.97 3.41 9.90
CA GLY A 57 0.37 3.94 9.94
C GLY A 57 0.83 4.42 8.59
N VAL A 58 1.70 5.41 8.63
CA VAL A 58 2.34 6.02 7.47
C VAL A 58 3.82 6.01 7.80
N ASN A 59 4.56 5.09 7.19
CA ASN A 59 5.95 4.81 7.55
C ASN A 59 6.87 5.21 6.40
N ILE A 60 7.94 5.93 6.72
CA ILE A 60 9.08 6.07 5.80
C ILE A 60 10.28 5.31 6.32
N SER A 61 11.07 4.80 5.38
CA SER A 61 12.36 4.20 5.68
C SER A 61 13.40 4.68 4.67
N GLU A 62 14.64 4.75 5.13
CA GLU A 62 15.83 5.06 4.35
C GLU A 62 16.93 4.16 4.88
N VAL A 63 17.20 3.05 4.20
CA VAL A 63 18.12 2.00 4.64
C VAL A 63 19.22 1.80 3.61
N HIS A 64 20.41 1.46 4.09
CA HIS A 64 21.56 1.14 3.24
C HIS A 64 22.46 0.13 3.92
N GLY A 65 23.38 -0.44 3.17
CA GLY A 65 24.40 -1.36 3.67
C GLY A 65 24.73 -2.44 2.65
N LYS A 66 25.32 -3.54 3.12
CA LYS A 66 25.61 -4.70 2.27
C LYS A 66 24.33 -5.41 1.88
N LEU A 67 24.20 -5.75 0.60
CA LEU A 67 23.07 -6.52 0.09
C LEU A 67 23.12 -7.94 0.72
N PRO A 68 22.02 -8.45 1.29
CA PRO A 68 22.01 -9.79 1.89
C PRO A 68 22.43 -10.88 0.89
N GLU A 69 23.15 -11.92 1.33
CA GLU A 69 23.64 -13.00 0.44
C GLU A 69 22.52 -13.65 -0.38
N THR A 70 21.33 -13.82 0.20
CA THR A 70 20.16 -14.36 -0.49
C THR A 70 19.73 -13.47 -1.66
N MET A 71 19.82 -12.15 -1.50
CA MET A 71 19.52 -11.18 -2.55
C MET A 71 20.65 -11.09 -3.57
N GLN A 72 21.91 -11.21 -3.14
CA GLN A 72 23.06 -11.31 -4.04
C GLN A 72 22.92 -12.52 -4.99
N GLN A 73 22.55 -13.69 -4.46
CA GLN A 73 22.27 -14.89 -5.26
C GLN A 73 21.10 -14.66 -6.22
N TYR A 74 20.02 -14.04 -5.76
CA TYR A 74 18.84 -13.75 -6.57
C TYR A 74 19.16 -12.81 -7.76
N PHE A 75 19.97 -11.78 -7.54
CA PHE A 75 20.37 -10.83 -8.59
C PHE A 75 21.62 -11.25 -9.37
N GLY A 76 22.27 -12.36 -9.00
CA GLY A 76 23.49 -12.82 -9.65
C GLY A 76 24.70 -11.88 -9.44
N VAL A 77 24.72 -11.12 -8.34
CA VAL A 77 25.81 -10.19 -7.98
C VAL A 77 26.64 -10.74 -6.82
N LYS A 78 27.83 -10.19 -6.61
CA LYS A 78 28.69 -10.48 -5.46
C LYS A 78 29.21 -9.19 -4.86
N ASP A 79 29.31 -9.15 -3.53
CA ASP A 79 29.87 -8.02 -2.76
C ASP A 79 29.22 -6.68 -3.12
N ALA A 80 27.91 -6.69 -3.33
CA ALA A 80 27.13 -5.51 -3.69
C ALA A 80 26.61 -4.78 -2.44
N ASP A 81 26.66 -3.45 -2.49
CA ASP A 81 25.97 -2.59 -1.54
C ASP A 81 24.60 -2.19 -2.10
N PHE A 82 23.70 -1.74 -1.23
CA PHE A 82 22.38 -1.26 -1.64
C PHE A 82 21.95 -0.01 -0.87
N PHE A 83 21.03 0.71 -1.49
CA PHE A 83 20.24 1.76 -0.88
C PHE A 83 18.76 1.51 -1.20
N ALA A 84 17.89 1.67 -0.21
CA ALA A 84 16.46 1.63 -0.40
C ALA A 84 15.77 2.69 0.44
N CYS A 85 14.84 3.43 -0.15
CA CYS A 85 13.94 4.29 0.62
C CYS A 85 12.52 4.21 0.08
N GLY A 86 11.55 4.60 0.91
CA GLY A 86 10.18 4.64 0.49
C GLY A 86 9.21 4.99 1.60
N LEU A 87 7.99 5.30 1.20
CA LEU A 87 6.82 5.47 2.06
C LEU A 87 5.91 4.26 1.88
N SER A 88 5.40 3.72 2.98
CA SER A 88 4.37 2.69 2.99
C SER A 88 3.31 3.05 4.01
N LEU A 89 2.03 2.91 3.64
CA LEU A 89 0.91 3.17 4.54
C LEU A 89 -0.15 2.09 4.45
N VAL A 90 -0.84 1.89 5.57
CA VAL A 90 -2.08 1.12 5.67
C VAL A 90 -3.00 1.84 6.64
N LEU A 91 -4.27 2.01 6.27
CA LEU A 91 -5.28 2.62 7.13
C LEU A 91 -6.46 1.65 7.30
N HIS A 92 -6.81 1.37 8.56
CA HIS A 92 -7.98 0.57 8.93
C HIS A 92 -9.01 1.46 9.63
N PRO A 93 -10.07 1.87 8.91
CA PRO A 93 -11.12 2.70 9.48
C PRO A 93 -11.98 1.96 10.51
N VAL A 94 -12.54 2.70 11.46
CA VAL A 94 -13.53 2.20 12.43
C VAL A 94 -14.79 1.73 11.71
N ASN A 95 -15.33 2.57 10.83
CA ASN A 95 -16.61 2.36 10.17
C ASN A 95 -16.48 1.34 8.99
N PRO A 96 -17.26 0.24 8.95
CA PRO A 96 -17.29 -0.70 7.83
C PRO A 96 -17.61 -0.07 6.46
N MET A 97 -18.22 1.11 6.42
CA MET A 97 -18.51 1.80 5.16
C MET A 97 -17.30 2.51 4.58
N VAL A 98 -16.24 2.73 5.36
CA VAL A 98 -14.97 3.30 4.87
C VAL A 98 -14.02 2.14 4.51
N PRO A 99 -13.50 2.07 3.29
CA PRO A 99 -12.57 1.02 2.88
C PRO A 99 -11.23 1.12 3.61
N THR A 100 -10.59 -0.02 3.85
CA THR A 100 -9.15 -0.01 4.12
C THR A 100 -8.39 0.39 2.87
N VAL A 101 -7.33 1.17 3.02
CA VAL A 101 -6.45 1.57 1.91
C VAL A 101 -5.01 1.22 2.24
N HIS A 102 -4.27 0.84 1.21
CA HIS A 102 -2.83 0.64 1.26
C HIS A 102 -2.17 1.45 0.15
N ALA A 103 -0.98 1.99 0.42
CA ALA A 103 -0.12 2.55 -0.60
C ALA A 103 1.36 2.34 -0.27
N ASN A 104 2.18 2.27 -1.31
CA ASN A 104 3.62 2.14 -1.21
C ASN A 104 4.28 2.88 -2.37
N TRP A 105 5.32 3.66 -2.11
CA TRP A 105 6.18 4.22 -3.15
C TRP A 105 7.63 4.13 -2.68
N ARG A 106 8.47 3.46 -3.48
CA ARG A 106 9.83 3.10 -3.08
C ARG A 106 10.80 3.24 -4.23
N TYR A 107 12.05 3.42 -3.85
CA TYR A 107 13.20 3.53 -4.73
C TYR A 107 14.34 2.66 -4.21
N PHE A 108 15.04 2.01 -5.13
CA PHE A 108 16.14 1.10 -4.83
C PHE A 108 17.34 1.39 -5.75
N GLU A 109 18.55 1.39 -5.18
CA GLU A 109 19.83 1.41 -5.90
C GLU A 109 20.71 0.26 -5.41
N MET A 110 21.42 -0.36 -6.35
CA MET A 110 22.47 -1.36 -6.08
C MET A 110 23.81 -0.84 -6.57
N TYR A 111 24.87 -1.09 -5.82
CA TYR A 111 26.22 -0.61 -6.11
C TYR A 111 27.23 -1.76 -6.20
N ASN A 112 28.23 -1.61 -7.06
CA ASN A 112 29.43 -2.47 -7.06
C ASN A 112 30.44 -2.04 -5.98
N ALA A 113 31.55 -2.78 -5.88
CA ALA A 113 32.62 -2.51 -4.91
C ALA A 113 33.28 -1.12 -5.09
N GLU A 114 33.22 -0.55 -6.29
CA GLU A 114 33.72 0.80 -6.60
C GLU A 114 32.72 1.91 -6.24
N GLY A 115 31.52 1.57 -5.74
CA GLY A 115 30.47 2.53 -5.37
C GLY A 115 29.68 3.08 -6.56
N THR A 116 29.76 2.44 -7.73
CA THR A 116 28.99 2.81 -8.92
C THR A 116 27.65 2.08 -8.94
N VAL A 117 26.57 2.79 -9.31
CA VAL A 117 25.23 2.20 -9.46
C VAL A 117 25.24 1.17 -10.58
N VAL A 118 24.92 -0.08 -10.25
CA VAL A 118 24.79 -1.19 -11.21
C VAL A 118 23.34 -1.47 -11.62
N ASP A 119 22.39 -1.15 -10.74
CA ASP A 119 20.95 -1.27 -11.02
C ASP A 119 20.18 -0.28 -10.14
N GLN A 120 19.04 0.18 -10.64
CA GLN A 120 18.17 1.10 -9.92
C GLN A 120 16.76 1.05 -10.48
N TRP A 121 15.75 1.13 -9.60
CA TRP A 121 14.35 1.14 -10.02
C TRP A 121 13.43 1.78 -8.98
N PHE A 122 12.30 2.24 -9.49
CA PHE A 122 11.14 2.54 -8.66
C PHE A 122 10.17 1.35 -8.60
N GLY A 123 9.36 1.35 -7.55
CA GLY A 123 8.20 0.48 -7.41
C GLY A 123 7.16 1.14 -6.51
N GLY A 124 5.93 0.65 -6.56
CA GLY A 124 4.86 1.23 -5.75
C GLY A 124 3.47 0.88 -6.22
N GLY A 125 2.51 1.66 -5.73
CA GLY A 125 1.11 1.44 -5.98
C GLY A 125 0.23 1.96 -4.86
N GLN A 126 -1.07 1.94 -5.11
CA GLN A 126 -2.10 2.21 -4.13
C GLN A 126 -3.32 1.35 -4.45
N ASP A 127 -3.96 0.78 -3.45
CA ASP A 127 -5.08 -0.14 -3.64
C ASP A 127 -6.13 -0.01 -2.53
N LEU A 128 -7.38 -0.28 -2.90
CA LEU A 128 -8.55 -0.05 -2.07
C LEU A 128 -9.22 -1.37 -1.69
N THR A 129 -9.49 -1.56 -0.40
CA THR A 129 -10.07 -2.77 0.20
C THR A 129 -11.38 -2.43 0.93
N PRO A 130 -12.51 -2.34 0.21
CA PRO A 130 -13.82 -2.10 0.81
C PRO A 130 -14.35 -3.33 1.57
N TYR A 131 -15.25 -3.06 2.52
CA TYR A 131 -16.05 -4.08 3.20
C TYR A 131 -17.48 -4.13 2.66
N TYR A 132 -17.98 -2.99 2.19
CA TYR A 132 -19.21 -2.85 1.42
C TYR A 132 -18.88 -2.14 0.12
N LEU A 133 -19.43 -2.62 -1.00
CA LEU A 133 -19.17 -2.05 -2.30
C LEU A 133 -20.03 -0.80 -2.53
N PHE A 134 -19.37 0.32 -2.79
CA PHE A 134 -19.97 1.52 -3.37
C PHE A 134 -19.32 1.73 -4.73
N GLU A 135 -20.08 1.53 -5.81
CA GLU A 135 -19.53 1.61 -7.17
C GLU A 135 -18.94 2.99 -7.46
N GLU A 136 -19.56 4.05 -6.95
CA GLU A 136 -19.05 5.41 -7.16
C GLU A 136 -17.72 5.69 -6.45
N ASP A 137 -17.42 4.99 -5.36
CA ASP A 137 -16.14 5.12 -4.66
C ASP A 137 -15.04 4.35 -5.40
N ALA A 138 -15.39 3.18 -5.95
CA ALA A 138 -14.50 2.41 -6.79
C ALA A 138 -14.15 3.18 -8.08
N GLU A 139 -15.14 3.74 -8.76
CA GLU A 139 -14.95 4.59 -9.93
C GLU A 139 -14.10 5.82 -9.59
N HIS A 140 -14.38 6.52 -8.48
CA HIS A 140 -13.60 7.69 -8.06
C HIS A 140 -12.13 7.34 -7.87
N PHE A 141 -11.84 6.33 -7.04
CA PHE A 141 -10.47 5.92 -6.74
C PHE A 141 -9.69 5.54 -8.01
N HIS A 142 -10.31 4.73 -8.88
CA HIS A 142 -9.69 4.30 -10.13
C HIS A 142 -9.56 5.43 -11.15
N ARG A 143 -10.48 6.40 -11.19
CA ARG A 143 -10.39 7.58 -12.06
C ARG A 143 -9.21 8.48 -11.68
N ILE A 144 -8.98 8.69 -10.38
CA ILE A 144 -7.81 9.43 -9.91
C ILE A 144 -6.52 8.68 -10.28
N CYS A 145 -6.48 7.35 -10.06
CA CYS A 145 -5.35 6.52 -10.49
C CYS A 145 -5.08 6.63 -12.01
N LYS A 146 -6.13 6.54 -12.83
CA LYS A 146 -6.03 6.66 -14.28
C LYS A 146 -5.54 8.04 -14.70
N THR A 147 -6.06 9.09 -14.09
CA THR A 147 -5.66 10.47 -14.38
C THR A 147 -4.18 10.71 -14.08
N ALA A 148 -3.67 10.19 -12.96
CA ALA A 148 -2.25 10.22 -12.63
C ALA A 148 -1.41 9.45 -13.67
N CYS A 149 -1.83 8.24 -14.07
CA CYS A 149 -1.14 7.45 -15.09
C CYS A 149 -1.12 8.12 -16.47
N ASP A 150 -2.26 8.65 -16.93
CA ASP A 150 -2.43 9.20 -18.28
C ASP A 150 -1.55 10.43 -18.54
N LYS A 151 -1.12 11.15 -17.49
CA LYS A 151 -0.15 12.26 -17.61
C LYS A 151 1.25 11.81 -18.05
N HIS A 152 1.58 10.54 -17.84
CA HIS A 152 2.90 9.98 -18.15
C HIS A 152 2.86 9.00 -19.31
N ASN A 153 1.88 8.10 -19.33
CA ASN A 153 1.69 7.15 -20.41
C ASN A 153 0.27 6.57 -20.38
N ALA A 154 -0.44 6.64 -21.50
CA ALA A 154 -1.82 6.17 -21.62
C ALA A 154 -2.02 4.65 -21.36
N SER A 155 -0.94 3.86 -21.42
CA SER A 155 -0.99 2.41 -21.13
C SER A 155 -0.82 2.06 -19.64
N PHE A 156 -0.26 2.98 -18.83
CA PHE A 156 0.15 2.68 -17.45
C PHE A 156 -1.02 2.27 -16.57
N TYR A 157 -2.18 2.93 -16.66
CA TYR A 157 -3.33 2.56 -15.85
C TYR A 157 -3.74 1.10 -16.12
N ARG A 158 -3.93 0.75 -17.40
CA ARG A 158 -4.34 -0.60 -17.79
C ARG A 158 -3.34 -1.65 -17.30
N GLU A 159 -2.05 -1.41 -17.51
CA GLU A 159 -1.00 -2.37 -17.13
C GLU A 159 -0.91 -2.52 -15.60
N TYR A 160 -0.83 -1.40 -14.87
CA TYR A 160 -0.61 -1.43 -13.43
C TYR A 160 -1.87 -1.81 -12.65
N LYS A 161 -3.06 -1.58 -13.20
CA LYS A 161 -4.31 -2.13 -12.67
C LYS A 161 -4.35 -3.63 -12.81
N GLN A 162 -4.03 -4.18 -13.98
CA GLN A 162 -3.96 -5.64 -14.17
C GLN A 162 -2.91 -6.29 -13.26
N LYS A 163 -1.75 -5.66 -13.09
CA LYS A 163 -0.74 -6.12 -12.14
C LYS A 163 -1.23 -6.05 -10.69
N CYS A 164 -2.02 -5.04 -10.33
CA CYS A 164 -2.62 -4.90 -9.00
C CYS A 164 -3.60 -6.04 -8.71
N ASP A 165 -4.51 -6.32 -9.65
CA ASP A 165 -5.48 -7.42 -9.54
C ASP A 165 -4.77 -8.78 -9.37
N ALA A 166 -3.68 -8.99 -10.11
CA ALA A 166 -2.91 -10.24 -10.05
C ALA A 166 -2.06 -10.36 -8.78
N TYR A 167 -1.48 -9.25 -8.29
CA TYR A 167 -0.60 -9.26 -7.11
C TYR A 167 -1.40 -9.45 -5.82
N PHE A 168 -2.51 -8.71 -5.64
CA PHE A 168 -3.31 -8.72 -4.43
C PHE A 168 -4.42 -9.78 -4.47
N TYR A 169 -4.04 -11.03 -4.74
CA TYR A 169 -4.97 -12.15 -4.88
C TYR A 169 -4.74 -13.23 -3.82
N ASN A 170 -5.78 -13.56 -3.05
CA ASN A 170 -5.77 -14.67 -2.10
C ASN A 170 -6.00 -15.99 -2.86
N ALA A 171 -4.93 -16.59 -3.39
CA ALA A 171 -5.02 -17.79 -4.23
C ALA A 171 -5.76 -18.97 -3.57
N HIS A 172 -5.65 -19.13 -2.25
CA HIS A 172 -6.35 -20.20 -1.52
C HIS A 172 -7.84 -19.91 -1.24
N ARG A 173 -8.32 -18.68 -1.52
CA ARG A 173 -9.73 -18.26 -1.44
C ARG A 173 -10.35 -17.99 -2.80
N ASN A 174 -9.54 -17.93 -3.86
CA ASN A 174 -9.93 -17.51 -5.20
C ASN A 174 -10.59 -16.12 -5.25
N GLU A 175 -10.09 -15.16 -4.48
CA GLU A 175 -10.61 -13.78 -4.45
C GLU A 175 -9.49 -12.75 -4.32
N GLY A 176 -9.68 -11.56 -4.88
CA GLY A 176 -8.86 -10.39 -4.62
C GLY A 176 -8.96 -9.94 -3.16
N ARG A 177 -7.88 -9.33 -2.65
CA ARG A 177 -7.86 -8.69 -1.32
C ARG A 177 -8.87 -7.54 -1.25
N GLY A 178 -8.97 -6.79 -2.34
CA GLY A 178 -9.83 -5.62 -2.51
C GLY A 178 -10.16 -5.41 -3.99
N ILE A 179 -10.60 -4.19 -4.34
CA ILE A 179 -11.03 -3.83 -5.70
C ILE A 179 -9.88 -3.29 -6.57
N GLY A 180 -8.64 -3.54 -6.16
CA GLY A 180 -7.44 -3.17 -6.89
C GLY A 180 -7.09 -1.69 -6.80
N GLY A 181 -6.39 -1.21 -7.82
CA GLY A 181 -5.81 0.13 -7.90
C GLY A 181 -4.61 0.09 -8.83
N LEU A 182 -3.44 0.51 -8.37
CA LEU A 182 -2.18 0.44 -9.12
C LEU A 182 -1.17 -0.45 -8.40
N PHE A 183 -0.44 -1.27 -9.15
CA PHE A 183 0.77 -1.93 -8.69
C PHE A 183 1.83 -1.94 -9.80
N PHE A 184 3.01 -1.43 -9.46
CA PHE A 184 4.17 -1.39 -10.34
C PHE A 184 5.44 -1.74 -9.56
N ASP A 185 6.36 -2.41 -10.24
CA ASP A 185 7.67 -2.77 -9.70
C ASP A 185 8.66 -2.85 -10.85
N TYR A 186 9.95 -2.75 -10.55
CA TYR A 186 11.02 -2.75 -11.53
C TYR A 186 10.87 -1.68 -12.62
N CYS A 187 10.40 -0.48 -12.26
CA CYS A 187 10.40 0.69 -13.15
C CYS A 187 11.84 1.17 -13.36
N LYS A 188 12.51 0.60 -14.37
CA LYS A 188 13.93 0.80 -14.69
C LYS A 188 14.13 1.73 -15.88
N VAL A 189 15.32 2.32 -15.97
CA VAL A 189 15.73 3.08 -17.15
C VAL A 189 15.61 2.22 -18.41
N SER A 190 15.01 2.78 -19.45
CA SER A 190 14.91 2.19 -20.77
C SER A 190 15.18 3.26 -21.83
N GLU A 191 15.10 2.89 -23.12
CA GLU A 191 15.19 3.87 -24.22
C GLU A 191 14.06 4.90 -24.19
N GLU A 192 12.90 4.55 -23.62
CA GLU A 192 11.69 5.38 -23.58
C GLU A 192 11.51 6.16 -22.28
N MET A 193 12.09 5.68 -21.17
CA MET A 193 11.88 6.24 -19.84
C MET A 193 13.20 6.40 -19.09
N THR A 194 13.53 7.64 -18.75
CA THR A 194 14.66 7.94 -17.87
C THR A 194 14.28 7.71 -16.41
N MET A 195 15.28 7.70 -15.50
CA MET A 195 15.00 7.61 -14.06
C MET A 195 14.23 8.85 -13.55
N GLN A 196 14.42 10.01 -14.19
CA GLN A 196 13.68 11.22 -13.85
C GLN A 196 12.20 11.11 -14.27
N ASP A 197 11.91 10.48 -15.40
CA ASP A 197 10.53 10.24 -15.84
C ASP A 197 9.81 9.29 -14.88
N TRP A 198 10.50 8.25 -14.40
CA TRP A 198 9.97 7.37 -13.35
C TRP A 198 9.75 8.08 -12.03
N TYR A 199 10.69 8.93 -11.60
CA TYR A 199 10.49 9.78 -10.43
C TYR A 199 9.22 10.61 -10.59
N ASN A 200 9.06 11.31 -11.71
CA ASN A 200 7.90 12.17 -11.94
C ASN A 200 6.58 11.36 -11.88
N PHE A 201 6.55 10.17 -12.48
CA PHE A 201 5.39 9.28 -12.43
C PHE A 201 5.08 8.80 -11.00
N VAL A 202 6.09 8.32 -10.27
CA VAL A 202 5.89 7.80 -8.92
C VAL A 202 5.43 8.90 -7.96
N THR A 203 5.99 10.12 -8.08
CA THR A 203 5.54 11.25 -7.27
C THR A 203 4.15 11.73 -7.66
N GLU A 204 3.78 11.74 -8.94
CA GLU A 204 2.40 12.05 -9.37
C GLU A 204 1.38 11.07 -8.76
N VAL A 205 1.68 9.77 -8.75
CA VAL A 205 0.82 8.77 -8.07
C VAL A 205 0.77 9.03 -6.56
N GLY A 206 1.92 9.30 -5.92
CA GLY A 206 1.99 9.63 -4.49
C GLY A 206 1.16 10.84 -4.11
N ASP A 207 1.25 11.91 -4.90
CA ASP A 207 0.54 13.17 -4.66
C ASP A 207 -0.98 13.03 -4.86
N SER A 208 -1.40 12.09 -5.73
CA SER A 208 -2.82 11.79 -5.98
C SER A 208 -3.53 11.04 -4.84
N PHE A 209 -2.79 10.47 -3.88
CA PHE A 209 -3.34 9.57 -2.87
C PHE A 209 -4.47 10.19 -2.04
N LEU A 210 -4.27 11.41 -1.54
CA LEU A 210 -5.28 12.09 -0.71
C LEU A 210 -6.53 12.44 -1.52
N GLU A 211 -6.37 12.83 -2.78
CA GLU A 211 -7.49 13.06 -3.69
C GLU A 211 -8.28 11.77 -3.97
N ALA A 212 -7.58 10.64 -4.08
CA ALA A 212 -8.21 9.33 -4.27
C ALA A 212 -8.97 8.84 -3.03
N TYR A 213 -8.45 9.08 -1.82
CA TYR A 213 -8.96 8.44 -0.60
C TYR A 213 -9.80 9.34 0.30
N LEU A 214 -9.42 10.61 0.54
CA LEU A 214 -10.14 11.46 1.51
C LEU A 214 -11.61 11.70 1.14
N PRO A 215 -12.00 11.94 -0.12
CA PRO A 215 -13.42 12.12 -0.47
C PRO A 215 -14.27 10.90 -0.13
N ILE A 216 -13.71 9.70 -0.29
CA ILE A 216 -14.37 8.44 0.07
C ILE A 216 -14.53 8.37 1.59
N ALA A 217 -13.45 8.58 2.34
CA ALA A 217 -13.51 8.49 3.79
C ALA A 217 -14.46 9.52 4.41
N GLU A 218 -14.43 10.78 3.96
CA GLU A 218 -15.32 11.84 4.42
C GLU A 218 -16.79 11.50 4.17
N LYS A 219 -17.11 10.97 2.98
CA LYS A 219 -18.48 10.61 2.61
C LYS A 219 -19.04 9.45 3.44
N ARG A 220 -18.17 8.54 3.91
CA ARG A 220 -18.59 7.26 4.52
C ARG A 220 -18.44 7.20 6.03
N LYS A 221 -17.56 8.01 6.65
CA LYS A 221 -17.18 7.88 8.07
C LYS A 221 -18.36 7.97 9.05
N ASP A 222 -19.39 8.74 8.73
CA ASP A 222 -20.54 9.00 9.62
C ASP A 222 -21.77 8.13 9.31
N LEU A 223 -21.67 7.21 8.33
CA LEU A 223 -22.80 6.32 8.01
C LEU A 223 -23.07 5.34 9.18
N PRO A 224 -24.34 5.13 9.57
CA PRO A 224 -24.64 4.16 10.61
C PRO A 224 -24.31 2.74 10.15
N PHE A 225 -23.82 1.91 11.07
CA PHE A 225 -23.60 0.49 10.82
C PHE A 225 -24.10 -0.37 11.99
N SER A 226 -24.48 -1.61 11.68
CA SER A 226 -24.93 -2.61 12.65
C SER A 226 -23.76 -3.48 13.15
N GLU A 227 -24.00 -4.21 14.23
CA GLU A 227 -23.05 -5.20 14.75
C GLU A 227 -22.73 -6.31 13.73
N ALA A 228 -23.71 -6.70 12.90
CA ALA A 228 -23.49 -7.65 11.81
C ALA A 228 -22.51 -7.10 10.76
N GLN A 229 -22.64 -5.83 10.39
CA GLN A 229 -21.72 -5.17 9.45
C GLN A 229 -20.32 -5.00 10.02
N ARG A 230 -20.21 -4.77 11.35
CA ARG A 230 -18.92 -4.78 12.05
C ARG A 230 -18.29 -6.18 12.08
N THR A 231 -19.08 -7.21 12.31
CA THR A 231 -18.61 -8.60 12.27
C THR A 231 -18.10 -8.96 10.87
N TRP A 232 -18.83 -8.57 9.82
CA TRP A 232 -18.38 -8.73 8.44
C TRP A 232 -17.06 -8.02 8.16
N GLN A 233 -16.90 -6.76 8.63
CA GLN A 233 -15.65 -6.03 8.53
C GLN A 233 -14.48 -6.82 9.15
N GLU A 234 -14.66 -7.41 10.33
CA GLU A 234 -13.62 -8.17 11.01
C GLU A 234 -13.30 -9.50 10.29
N ILE A 235 -14.28 -10.16 9.67
CA ILE A 235 -14.07 -11.32 8.80
C ILE A 235 -13.25 -10.93 7.56
N ARG A 236 -13.61 -9.83 6.89
CA ARG A 236 -12.86 -9.33 5.73
C ARG A 236 -11.45 -8.86 6.09
N ARG A 237 -11.26 -8.25 7.26
CA ARG A 237 -9.92 -7.95 7.79
C ARG A 237 -9.11 -9.23 8.03
N GLY A 238 -9.75 -10.34 8.39
CA GLY A 238 -9.12 -11.67 8.40
C GLY A 238 -8.52 -12.06 7.04
N ARG A 239 -9.20 -11.73 5.92
CA ARG A 239 -8.66 -11.93 4.56
C ARG A 239 -7.48 -11.02 4.24
N TYR A 240 -7.45 -9.82 4.80
CA TYR A 240 -6.31 -8.91 4.70
C TYR A 240 -5.07 -9.50 5.41
N VAL A 241 -5.27 -10.07 6.61
CA VAL A 241 -4.22 -10.78 7.36
C VAL A 241 -3.75 -12.02 6.61
N GLU A 242 -4.67 -12.83 6.07
CA GLU A 242 -4.32 -14.00 5.23
C GLU A 242 -3.40 -13.59 4.08
N PHE A 243 -3.69 -12.49 3.38
CA PHE A 243 -2.83 -12.00 2.32
C PHE A 243 -1.44 -11.60 2.82
N ASN A 244 -1.37 -10.72 3.83
CA ASN A 244 -0.11 -10.16 4.30
C ASN A 244 0.84 -11.24 4.87
N LEU A 245 0.30 -12.28 5.51
CA LEU A 245 1.12 -13.32 6.15
C LEU A 245 1.42 -14.53 5.26
N VAL A 246 0.65 -14.74 4.18
CA VAL A 246 0.82 -15.92 3.30
C VAL A 246 1.41 -15.54 1.94
N HIS A 247 1.01 -14.41 1.37
CA HIS A 247 1.30 -14.05 -0.02
C HIS A 247 2.20 -12.83 -0.18
N ASP A 248 2.10 -11.85 0.73
CA ASP A 248 2.83 -10.59 0.55
C ASP A 248 4.35 -10.78 0.67
N LYS A 249 5.03 -10.60 -0.47
CA LYS A 249 6.48 -10.77 -0.59
C LYS A 249 7.23 -9.78 0.30
N GLY A 250 6.72 -8.55 0.41
CA GLY A 250 7.33 -7.50 1.23
C GLY A 250 7.34 -7.85 2.71
N THR A 251 6.18 -8.23 3.25
CA THR A 251 6.02 -8.68 4.64
C THR A 251 6.85 -9.93 4.93
N LEU A 252 6.75 -10.97 4.10
CA LEU A 252 7.52 -12.21 4.28
C LEU A 252 9.03 -11.97 4.23
N PHE A 253 9.50 -11.12 3.32
CA PHE A 253 10.91 -10.74 3.25
C PHE A 253 11.34 -9.96 4.49
N GLY A 254 10.56 -8.96 4.91
CA GLY A 254 10.84 -8.15 6.09
C GLY A 254 10.87 -8.95 7.39
N LEU A 255 10.05 -9.99 7.53
CA LEU A 255 10.02 -10.89 8.69
C LEU A 255 11.17 -11.91 8.68
N LYS A 256 11.61 -12.34 7.50
CA LYS A 256 12.74 -13.28 7.35
C LYS A 256 14.10 -12.60 7.39
N THR A 257 14.13 -11.31 7.08
CA THR A 257 15.31 -10.44 7.23
C THR A 257 15.20 -9.68 8.55
N ASN A 258 16.30 -9.15 9.08
CA ASN A 258 16.34 -8.51 10.40
C ASN A 258 15.65 -7.12 10.40
N GLY A 259 14.46 -7.02 9.79
CA GLY A 259 13.65 -5.81 9.68
C GLY A 259 12.98 -5.46 11.01
N ARG A 260 12.52 -4.21 11.12
CA ARG A 260 11.81 -3.75 12.32
C ARG A 260 10.40 -4.34 12.36
N ILE A 261 10.22 -5.40 13.14
CA ILE A 261 8.97 -6.18 13.22
C ILE A 261 7.73 -5.31 13.44
N GLU A 262 7.76 -4.38 14.40
CA GLU A 262 6.62 -3.50 14.69
C GLU A 262 6.26 -2.57 13.52
N SER A 263 7.25 -2.11 12.74
CA SER A 263 6.99 -1.30 11.54
C SER A 263 6.40 -2.13 10.40
N ILE A 264 6.73 -3.42 10.31
CA ILE A 264 6.21 -4.35 9.30
C ILE A 264 4.76 -4.76 9.64
N LEU A 265 4.54 -5.15 10.90
CA LEU A 265 3.24 -5.62 11.39
C LEU A 265 2.25 -4.49 11.69
N MET A 266 2.66 -3.23 11.55
CA MET A 266 1.76 -2.07 11.55
C MET A 266 0.59 -2.27 10.56
N SER A 267 0.85 -2.92 9.43
CA SER A 267 -0.14 -3.24 8.40
C SER A 267 -1.27 -4.17 8.86
N LEU A 268 -1.14 -4.83 10.01
CA LEU A 268 -2.18 -5.72 10.50
C LEU A 268 -3.30 -4.95 11.21
N PRO A 269 -4.57 -5.24 10.91
CA PRO A 269 -5.72 -4.61 11.57
C PRO A 269 -5.79 -4.93 13.07
N PRO A 270 -6.48 -4.08 13.85
CA PRO A 270 -6.52 -4.21 15.31
C PRO A 270 -7.37 -5.39 15.78
N LYS A 271 -8.39 -5.77 15.00
CA LYS A 271 -9.31 -6.88 15.27
C LYS A 271 -9.70 -7.59 13.99
N VAL A 272 -9.72 -8.92 14.06
CA VAL A 272 -10.08 -9.83 12.96
C VAL A 272 -10.85 -11.03 13.50
N GLN A 273 -11.64 -11.66 12.63
CA GLN A 273 -12.35 -12.89 12.94
C GLN A 273 -12.18 -13.92 11.82
N TRP A 274 -12.15 -15.19 12.20
CA TRP A 274 -12.26 -16.33 11.28
C TRP A 274 -13.45 -17.18 11.70
N ALA A 275 -14.54 -17.08 10.95
CA ALA A 275 -15.71 -17.93 11.11
C ALA A 275 -15.61 -19.16 10.19
N TYR A 276 -15.80 -20.35 10.76
CA TYR A 276 -15.73 -21.61 10.01
C TYR A 276 -16.83 -21.66 8.94
N ASN A 277 -16.42 -21.90 7.69
CA ASN A 277 -17.30 -22.01 6.52
C ASN A 277 -18.33 -20.86 6.38
N HIS A 278 -17.96 -19.64 6.78
CA HIS A 278 -18.82 -18.49 6.61
C HIS A 278 -19.05 -18.17 5.13
N GLN A 279 -20.31 -18.03 4.75
CA GLN A 279 -20.74 -17.61 3.42
C GLN A 279 -21.69 -16.42 3.60
N PRO A 280 -21.55 -15.35 2.79
CA PRO A 280 -22.50 -14.25 2.84
C PRO A 280 -23.90 -14.73 2.41
N GLU A 281 -24.94 -14.07 2.93
CA GLU A 281 -26.32 -14.39 2.58
C GLU A 281 -26.59 -14.09 1.09
N PRO A 282 -27.32 -14.96 0.37
CA PRO A 282 -27.64 -14.72 -1.04
C PRO A 282 -28.38 -13.39 -1.26
N GLY A 283 -27.92 -12.61 -2.22
CA GLY A 283 -28.45 -11.29 -2.56
C GLY A 283 -28.02 -10.15 -1.63
N SER A 284 -27.18 -10.42 -0.63
CA SER A 284 -26.71 -9.41 0.32
C SER A 284 -25.60 -8.52 -0.26
N ALA A 285 -25.33 -7.38 0.38
CA ALA A 285 -24.25 -6.48 -0.03
C ALA A 285 -22.86 -7.12 0.18
N GLU A 286 -22.73 -8.02 1.16
CA GLU A 286 -21.54 -8.83 1.39
C GLU A 286 -21.27 -9.79 0.23
N GLU A 287 -22.31 -10.47 -0.31
CA GLU A 287 -22.19 -11.35 -1.47
C GLU A 287 -21.80 -10.56 -2.73
N GLN A 288 -22.39 -9.37 -2.91
CA GLN A 288 -22.05 -8.48 -4.03
C GLN A 288 -20.56 -8.11 -4.04
N LEU A 289 -20.00 -7.75 -2.88
CA LEU A 289 -18.57 -7.51 -2.77
C LEU A 289 -17.76 -8.76 -3.13
N VAL A 290 -18.05 -9.92 -2.53
CA VAL A 290 -17.29 -11.15 -2.78
C VAL A 290 -17.30 -11.53 -4.27
N THR A 291 -18.42 -11.36 -4.95
CA THR A 291 -18.54 -11.61 -6.40
C THR A 291 -17.56 -10.75 -7.20
N VAL A 292 -17.43 -9.47 -6.86
CA VAL A 292 -16.46 -8.56 -7.48
C VAL A 292 -15.02 -8.94 -7.16
N LEU A 293 -14.75 -9.39 -5.94
CA LEU A 293 -13.41 -9.83 -5.55
C LEU A 293 -12.99 -11.12 -6.27
N GLN A 294 -13.92 -12.03 -6.54
CA GLN A 294 -13.67 -13.24 -7.33
C GLN A 294 -13.47 -12.94 -8.82
N GLN A 295 -14.10 -11.88 -9.32
CA GLN A 295 -14.08 -11.48 -10.73
C GLN A 295 -13.77 -9.98 -10.85
N PRO A 296 -12.48 -9.59 -10.80
CA PRO A 296 -12.07 -8.20 -10.92
C PRO A 296 -12.69 -7.53 -12.15
N ARG A 297 -13.24 -6.32 -11.96
CA ARG A 297 -13.94 -5.57 -12.99
C ARG A 297 -13.11 -4.38 -13.46
N ASP A 298 -13.42 -3.87 -14.63
CA ASP A 298 -12.98 -2.55 -15.03
C ASP A 298 -13.87 -1.48 -14.37
N TRP A 299 -13.25 -0.45 -13.81
CA TRP A 299 -13.94 0.61 -13.08
C TRP A 299 -13.99 1.93 -13.87
N VAL A 300 -13.04 2.13 -14.79
CA VAL A 300 -12.95 3.35 -15.61
C VAL A 300 -12.49 2.96 -17.00
N ASN A 301 -13.44 2.96 -17.94
CA ASN A 301 -13.24 2.57 -19.35
C ASN A 301 -12.05 3.28 -20.03
#